data_AF-X1PDB2-F1
#
_entry.id   AF-X1PDB2-F1
#
_cell.length_a   1.000
_cell.length_b   1.000
_cell.length_c   1.000
_cell.angle_alpha   90.00
_cell.angle_beta   90.00
_cell.angle_gamma   90.00
#
_symmetry.space_group_name_H-M   'P 1'
#
loop_
_entity.id
_entity.type
_entity.pdbx_description
1 polymer ?
#
loop_
_entity_poly.entity_id
_entity_poly.type
_entity_poly.pdbx_seq_one_letter_code
_entity_poly.pdbx_strand_id
1 'polypeptide(L)'
;MAKKIFDILPPKEFEKKKVEEFPLEKEYQPQFKKPEFKIKKSSFFIPFVLILIGIFCYLTLSKAEIEIWPESEVLTFETKLTIDKTAENVDFSNKVILGKIFEAEKTITEEFSSSGTVLKEKKAEGVIRVYNAYSTSPQVLIARTRFVSDGGKLFRTPTKITIPGGHYENGKFVPGYLDVQVKADQPGLEYNIDPSTFSIPGFAGTARYTKFYGKSFQAMTGGFSEEVPQVTQEDLDQAQKI
;
A
#
# COMPACT_ATOMS: atom_id res chain seq x y z
N MET A 1 -6.12 12.37 10.99
CA MET A 1 -7.19 13.30 10.54
C MET A 1 -7.54 12.97 9.10
N ALA A 2 -8.62 12.20 8.89
CA ALA A 2 -9.01 11.72 7.57
C ALA A 2 -9.69 12.83 6.75
N LYS A 3 -9.10 13.17 5.59
CA LYS A 3 -9.64 14.16 4.65
C LYS A 3 -10.67 13.46 3.76
N LYS A 4 -11.97 13.68 4.03
CA LYS A 4 -13.05 13.19 3.16
C LYS A 4 -13.02 13.99 1.85
N ILE A 5 -12.79 13.29 0.73
CA ILE A 5 -12.95 13.84 -0.62
C ILE A 5 -14.42 13.67 -0.99
N PHE A 6 -15.12 14.79 -1.17
CA PHE A 6 -16.45 14.81 -1.75
C PHE A 6 -16.28 15.12 -3.24
N ASP A 7 -16.46 14.12 -4.10
CA ASP A 7 -16.47 14.31 -5.55
C ASP A 7 -17.84 13.91 -6.11
N ILE A 8 -18.85 14.69 -5.74
CA ILE A 8 -20.16 14.66 -6.39
C ILE A 8 -20.66 16.10 -6.45
N LEU A 9 -20.48 16.73 -7.61
CA LEU A 9 -21.17 17.99 -7.90
C LEU A 9 -22.68 17.70 -7.98
N PRO A 10 -23.53 18.42 -7.23
CA PRO A 10 -24.97 18.24 -7.34
C PRO A 10 -25.45 18.63 -8.74
N PRO A 11 -26.45 17.93 -9.32
CA PRO A 11 -26.96 18.25 -10.64
C PRO A 11 -27.61 19.64 -10.60
N LYS A 12 -27.23 20.48 -11.56
CA LYS A 12 -27.80 21.81 -11.76
C LYS A 12 -29.30 21.69 -12.01
N GLU A 13 -30.12 22.29 -11.15
CA GLU A 13 -31.56 22.38 -11.37
C GLU A 13 -31.83 23.06 -12.72
N PHE A 14 -32.50 22.34 -13.62
CA PHE A 14 -33.04 22.92 -14.84
C PHE A 14 -34.20 23.83 -14.48
N GLU A 15 -33.98 25.15 -14.53
CA GLU A 15 -35.07 26.13 -14.53
C GLU A 15 -35.99 25.84 -15.73
N LYS A 16 -37.23 25.47 -15.42
CA LYS A 16 -38.29 25.34 -16.43
C LYS A 16 -38.55 26.72 -17.02
N LYS A 17 -38.07 26.96 -18.24
CA LYS A 17 -38.52 28.07 -19.06
C LYS A 17 -40.04 27.96 -19.25
N LYS A 18 -40.75 29.01 -18.83
CA LYS A 18 -42.18 29.19 -19.00
C LYS A 18 -42.49 29.17 -20.49
N VAL A 19 -43.34 28.24 -20.93
CA VAL A 19 -43.85 28.19 -22.31
C VAL A 19 -44.72 29.43 -22.48
N GLU A 20 -44.32 30.34 -23.37
CA GLU A 20 -45.19 31.42 -23.83
C GLU A 20 -46.25 30.80 -24.74
N GLU A 21 -47.52 30.92 -24.35
CA GLU A 21 -48.65 30.55 -25.18
C GLU A 21 -48.71 31.48 -26.40
N PHE A 22 -48.52 30.89 -27.58
CA PHE A 22 -48.76 31.58 -28.84
C PHE A 22 -50.24 31.98 -28.93
N PRO A 23 -50.57 33.24 -29.23
CA PRO A 23 -51.96 33.65 -29.43
C PRO A 23 -52.55 32.89 -30.62
N LEU A 24 -53.68 32.21 -30.40
CA LEU A 24 -54.45 31.55 -31.46
C LEU A 24 -54.74 32.54 -32.59
N GLU A 25 -54.26 32.18 -33.77
CA GLU A 25 -54.42 32.93 -35.01
C GLU A 25 -55.91 32.99 -35.37
N LYS A 26 -56.44 34.21 -35.49
CA LYS A 26 -57.84 34.44 -35.86
C LYS A 26 -58.04 34.06 -37.32
N GLU A 27 -58.99 33.17 -37.58
CA GLU A 27 -59.44 32.85 -38.94
C GLU A 27 -59.84 34.13 -39.69
N TYR A 28 -59.08 34.47 -40.72
CA TYR A 28 -59.33 35.60 -41.58
C TYR A 28 -60.29 35.20 -42.71
N GLN A 29 -61.54 35.64 -42.61
CA GLN A 29 -62.52 35.51 -43.69
C GLN A 29 -62.40 36.72 -44.64
N PRO A 30 -62.00 36.55 -45.91
CA PRO A 30 -61.85 37.66 -46.83
C PRO A 30 -63.23 38.19 -47.27
N GLN A 31 -63.51 39.45 -46.95
CA GLN A 31 -64.69 40.14 -47.50
C GLN A 31 -64.42 40.59 -48.94
N PHE A 32 -64.94 39.84 -49.91
CA PHE A 32 -64.96 40.28 -51.30
C PHE A 32 -66.03 41.38 -51.51
N LYS A 33 -65.58 42.64 -51.49
CA LYS A 33 -66.37 43.74 -52.07
C LYS A 33 -66.28 43.66 -53.59
N LYS A 34 -67.40 43.34 -54.24
CA LYS A 34 -67.52 43.41 -55.71
C LYS A 34 -67.49 44.88 -56.12
N PRO A 35 -66.50 45.36 -56.91
CA PRO A 35 -66.57 46.70 -57.47
C PRO A 35 -67.62 46.72 -58.58
N GLU A 36 -68.66 47.52 -58.42
CA GLU A 36 -69.61 47.83 -59.49
C GLU A 36 -68.94 48.77 -60.50
N PHE A 37 -68.28 48.20 -61.51
CA PHE A 37 -67.68 48.98 -62.59
C PHE A 37 -68.74 49.30 -63.65
N LYS A 38 -69.25 50.54 -63.65
CA LYS A 38 -70.14 51.05 -64.72
C LYS A 38 -69.32 51.29 -65.99
N ILE A 39 -69.32 50.32 -66.90
CA ILE A 39 -68.65 50.40 -68.20
C ILE A 39 -69.48 51.29 -69.15
N LYS A 40 -69.02 52.52 -69.39
CA LYS A 40 -69.52 53.35 -70.50
C LYS A 40 -68.95 52.77 -71.80
N LYS A 41 -69.83 52.36 -72.73
CA LYS A 41 -69.45 51.67 -73.98
C LYS A 41 -68.51 52.53 -74.85
N SER A 42 -67.20 52.32 -74.73
CA SER A 42 -66.25 52.52 -75.83
C SER A 42 -65.92 51.14 -76.40
N SER A 43 -66.63 50.76 -77.46
CA SER A 43 -66.67 49.39 -78.00
C SER A 43 -65.37 48.94 -78.71
N PHE A 44 -64.25 49.62 -78.49
CA PHE A 44 -62.98 49.32 -79.16
C PHE A 44 -61.85 48.86 -78.22
N PHE A 45 -61.98 49.02 -76.89
CA PHE A 45 -60.94 48.63 -75.93
C PHE A 45 -61.06 47.20 -75.41
N ILE A 46 -62.24 46.58 -75.49
CA ILE A 46 -62.54 45.24 -74.95
C ILE A 46 -61.73 44.11 -75.62
N PRO A 47 -61.60 44.03 -76.96
CA PRO A 47 -60.81 42.96 -77.58
C PRO A 47 -59.32 43.10 -77.28
N PHE A 48 -58.81 44.34 -77.17
CA PHE A 48 -57.42 44.60 -76.84
C PHE A 48 -57.06 44.17 -75.42
N VAL A 49 -57.95 44.42 -74.45
CA VAL A 49 -57.78 43.96 -73.07
C VAL A 49 -57.86 42.44 -72.97
N LEU A 50 -58.75 41.78 -73.72
CA LEU A 50 -58.84 40.32 -73.75
C LEU A 50 -57.58 39.67 -74.35
N ILE A 51 -57.00 40.26 -75.40
CA ILE A 51 -55.73 39.79 -75.97
C ILE A 51 -54.58 39.98 -74.97
N LEU A 52 -54.52 41.13 -74.29
CA LEU A 52 -53.52 41.39 -73.26
C LEU A 52 -53.64 40.42 -72.08
N ILE A 53 -54.87 40.12 -71.64
CA ILE A 53 -55.13 39.12 -70.59
C ILE A 53 -54.73 37.73 -71.08
N GLY A 54 -55.03 37.36 -72.33
CA GLY A 54 -54.63 36.08 -72.91
C GLY A 54 -53.11 35.90 -72.95
N ILE A 55 -52.39 36.94 -73.38
CA ILE A 55 -50.91 36.95 -73.40
C ILE A 55 -50.36 36.89 -71.97
N PHE A 56 -50.94 37.66 -71.03
CA PHE A 56 -50.53 37.67 -69.63
C PHE A 56 -50.75 36.31 -68.96
N CYS A 57 -51.90 35.68 -69.18
CA CYS A 57 -52.19 34.33 -68.70
C CYS A 57 -51.24 33.29 -69.30
N TYR A 58 -50.93 33.37 -70.60
CA TYR A 58 -49.99 32.44 -71.24
C TYR A 58 -48.58 32.51 -70.63
N LEU A 59 -48.10 33.70 -70.32
CA LEU A 59 -46.76 33.91 -69.74
C LEU A 59 -46.70 33.56 -68.25
N THR A 60 -47.81 33.62 -67.52
CA THR A 60 -47.85 33.35 -66.07
C THR A 60 -48.20 31.90 -65.74
N LEU A 61 -49.08 31.24 -66.51
CA LEU A 61 -49.48 29.84 -66.28
C LEU A 61 -48.46 28.81 -66.80
N SER A 62 -47.48 29.22 -67.61
CA SER A 62 -46.47 28.30 -68.19
C SER A 62 -45.41 27.83 -67.18
N LYS A 63 -45.46 28.28 -65.93
CA LYS A 63 -44.61 27.81 -64.84
C LYS A 63 -45.45 27.12 -63.77
N ALA A 64 -45.21 25.84 -63.55
CA ALA A 64 -45.71 25.08 -62.41
C ALA A 64 -44.51 24.64 -61.58
N GLU A 65 -44.44 25.11 -60.34
CA GLU A 65 -43.42 24.72 -59.37
C GLU A 65 -44.00 23.60 -58.51
N ILE A 66 -43.36 22.42 -58.53
CA ILE A 66 -43.78 21.26 -57.75
C ILE A 66 -42.76 21.10 -56.63
N GLU A 67 -43.14 21.45 -55.41
CA GLU A 67 -42.34 21.16 -54.22
C GLU A 67 -42.68 19.78 -53.67
N ILE A 68 -41.67 18.92 -53.56
CA ILE A 68 -41.80 17.59 -52.97
C ILE A 68 -41.06 17.61 -51.64
N TRP A 69 -41.81 17.44 -50.54
CA TRP A 69 -41.26 17.32 -49.19
C TRP A 69 -41.36 15.86 -48.74
N PRO A 70 -40.27 15.06 -48.84
CA PRO A 70 -40.28 13.68 -48.42
C PRO A 70 -40.39 13.58 -46.89
N GLU A 71 -41.43 12.93 -46.42
CA GLU A 71 -41.62 12.64 -45.00
C GLU A 71 -40.58 11.60 -44.56
N SER A 72 -39.71 11.98 -43.62
CA SER A 72 -38.63 11.13 -43.13
C SER A 72 -39.00 10.58 -41.76
N GLU A 73 -39.32 9.30 -41.68
CA GLU A 73 -39.51 8.62 -40.40
C GLU A 73 -38.17 8.18 -39.81
N VAL A 74 -37.94 8.50 -38.54
CA VAL A 74 -36.75 8.04 -37.81
C VAL A 74 -37.05 6.67 -37.21
N LEU A 75 -36.55 5.62 -37.86
CA LEU A 75 -36.65 4.26 -37.35
C LEU A 75 -35.64 4.03 -36.22
N THR A 76 -36.13 3.87 -34.99
CA THR A 76 -35.32 3.45 -33.85
C THR A 76 -35.31 1.92 -33.75
N PHE A 77 -34.14 1.32 -33.99
CA PHE A 77 -33.95 -0.13 -33.85
C PHE A 77 -33.41 -0.45 -32.47
N GLU A 78 -34.20 -1.17 -31.67
CA GLU A 78 -33.75 -1.75 -30.41
C GLU A 78 -33.40 -3.23 -30.62
N THR A 79 -32.15 -3.61 -30.34
CA THR A 79 -31.72 -5.01 -30.40
C THR A 79 -31.17 -5.46 -29.06
N LYS A 80 -31.51 -6.69 -28.66
CA LYS A 80 -30.92 -7.34 -27.50
C LYS A 80 -29.62 -8.03 -27.92
N LEU A 81 -28.54 -7.74 -27.22
CA LEU A 81 -27.24 -8.37 -27.37
C LEU A 81 -26.93 -9.19 -26.12
N THR A 82 -26.33 -10.35 -26.28
CA THR A 82 -25.93 -11.23 -25.17
C THR A 82 -24.41 -11.15 -25.00
N ILE A 83 -23.96 -10.93 -23.76
CA ILE A 83 -22.53 -10.86 -23.45
C ILE A 83 -22.11 -12.21 -22.87
N ASP A 84 -21.28 -12.94 -23.59
CA ASP A 84 -20.75 -14.23 -23.14
C ASP A 84 -19.26 -14.11 -22.80
N LYS A 85 -18.88 -14.63 -21.64
CA LYS A 85 -17.49 -14.63 -21.13
C LYS A 85 -16.66 -15.79 -21.68
N THR A 86 -17.32 -16.82 -22.22
CA THR A 86 -16.71 -18.06 -22.71
C THR A 86 -16.52 -18.08 -24.23
N ALA A 87 -17.12 -17.11 -24.95
CA ALA A 87 -16.99 -17.01 -26.40
C ALA A 87 -15.58 -16.59 -26.82
N GLU A 88 -14.96 -17.30 -27.75
CA GLU A 88 -13.62 -16.94 -28.24
C GLU A 88 -13.66 -15.78 -29.26
N ASN A 89 -14.77 -15.59 -29.95
CA ASN A 89 -14.96 -14.57 -31.00
C ASN A 89 -16.37 -13.96 -30.96
N VAL A 90 -16.54 -12.81 -31.59
CA VAL A 90 -17.85 -12.14 -31.72
C VAL A 90 -18.71 -12.88 -32.74
N ASP A 91 -19.92 -13.28 -32.34
CA ASP A 91 -20.89 -13.95 -33.21
C ASP A 91 -22.06 -12.99 -33.52
N PHE A 92 -22.02 -12.38 -34.70
CA PHE A 92 -23.05 -11.46 -35.18
C PHE A 92 -24.37 -12.15 -35.51
N SER A 93 -24.36 -13.45 -35.82
CA SER A 93 -25.57 -14.21 -36.18
C SER A 93 -26.40 -14.51 -34.94
N ASN A 94 -25.74 -14.91 -33.86
CA ASN A 94 -26.37 -15.17 -32.57
C ASN A 94 -26.41 -13.95 -31.65
N LYS A 95 -25.94 -12.78 -32.13
CA LYS A 95 -25.89 -11.51 -31.38
C LYS A 95 -25.12 -11.63 -30.06
N VAL A 96 -24.04 -12.42 -30.06
CA VAL A 96 -23.18 -12.65 -28.89
C VAL A 96 -21.89 -11.86 -29.03
N ILE A 97 -21.58 -11.07 -28.01
CA ILE A 97 -20.30 -10.35 -27.91
C ILE A 97 -19.46 -10.91 -26.76
N LEU A 98 -18.14 -10.91 -26.96
CA LEU A 98 -17.18 -11.38 -25.96
C LEU A 98 -17.09 -10.40 -24.78
N GLY A 99 -17.41 -10.88 -23.58
CA GLY A 99 -17.24 -10.15 -22.33
C GLY A 99 -15.93 -10.51 -21.62
N LYS A 100 -15.13 -9.51 -21.23
CA LYS A 100 -13.94 -9.71 -20.38
C LYS A 100 -14.23 -9.21 -18.97
N ILE A 101 -13.88 -10.00 -17.96
CA ILE A 101 -13.85 -9.55 -16.56
C ILE A 101 -12.46 -8.99 -16.30
N PHE A 102 -12.41 -7.79 -15.72
CA PHE A 102 -11.18 -7.23 -15.17
C PHE A 102 -11.26 -7.35 -13.66
N GLU A 103 -10.33 -8.11 -13.08
CA GLU A 103 -10.12 -8.14 -11.64
C GLU A 103 -8.93 -7.23 -11.32
N ALA A 104 -9.13 -6.33 -10.37
CA ALA A 104 -8.09 -5.43 -9.88
C ALA A 104 -7.93 -5.66 -8.38
N GLU A 105 -6.78 -6.17 -7.99
CA GLU A 105 -6.42 -6.31 -6.58
C GLU A 105 -5.90 -4.98 -6.05
N LYS A 106 -6.41 -4.54 -4.90
CA LYS A 106 -5.94 -3.35 -4.20
C LYS A 106 -5.36 -3.78 -2.86
N THR A 107 -4.05 -3.61 -2.69
CA THR A 107 -3.39 -3.79 -1.39
C THR A 107 -3.52 -2.51 -0.58
N ILE A 108 -3.96 -2.61 0.67
CA ILE A 108 -3.97 -1.51 1.64
C ILE A 108 -3.01 -1.88 2.76
N THR A 109 -2.11 -0.96 3.11
CA THR A 109 -1.15 -1.12 4.20
C THR A 109 -1.48 -0.11 5.28
N GLU A 110 -1.66 -0.57 6.51
CA GLU A 110 -1.88 0.27 7.69
C GLU A 110 -0.86 -0.06 8.78
N GLU A 111 -0.52 0.94 9.60
CA GLU A 111 0.43 0.80 10.71
C GLU A 111 -0.32 0.66 12.03
N PHE A 112 0.07 -0.32 12.84
CA PHE A 112 -0.52 -0.58 14.15
C PHE A 112 0.55 -0.48 15.24
N SER A 113 0.17 0.07 16.39
CA SER A 113 1.02 0.06 17.58
C SER A 113 0.94 -1.32 18.24
N SER A 114 2.07 -1.85 18.68
CA SER A 114 2.09 -3.09 19.48
C SER A 114 1.82 -2.77 20.94
N SER A 115 1.02 -3.61 21.60
CA SER A 115 0.68 -3.48 23.01
C SER A 115 1.55 -4.36 23.92
N GLY A 116 2.15 -5.42 23.38
CA GLY A 116 2.98 -6.34 24.14
C GLY A 116 4.40 -5.83 24.38
N THR A 117 4.96 -6.24 25.50
CA THR A 117 6.38 -6.08 25.84
C THR A 117 6.98 -7.44 26.14
N VAL A 118 8.16 -7.72 25.59
CA VAL A 118 8.93 -8.93 25.91
C VAL A 118 10.26 -8.54 26.48
N LEU A 119 10.62 -9.18 27.60
CA LEU A 119 11.93 -9.03 28.19
C LEU A 119 12.93 -9.78 27.31
N LYS A 120 13.80 -9.02 26.63
CA LYS A 120 14.86 -9.57 25.81
C LYS A 120 16.15 -9.50 26.61
N GLU A 121 16.75 -10.66 26.84
CA GLU A 121 17.92 -10.79 27.70
C GLU A 121 19.07 -11.51 26.99
N LYS A 122 20.28 -10.99 27.18
CA LYS A 122 21.51 -11.64 26.73
C LYS A 122 22.59 -11.49 27.81
N LYS A 123 23.40 -12.52 27.91
CA LYS A 123 24.52 -12.60 28.85
C LYS A 123 25.79 -12.10 28.17
N ALA A 124 26.60 -11.35 28.91
CA ALA A 124 27.89 -10.91 28.42
C ALA A 124 28.82 -12.11 28.18
N GLU A 125 29.61 -12.04 27.12
CA GLU A 125 30.57 -13.06 26.73
C GLU A 125 31.93 -12.40 26.46
N GLY A 126 32.99 -13.18 26.63
CA GLY A 126 34.34 -12.77 26.29
C GLY A 126 35.34 -13.87 26.56
N VAL A 127 36.63 -13.52 26.42
CA VAL A 127 37.73 -14.47 26.56
C VAL A 127 38.62 -14.06 27.73
N ILE A 128 38.90 -15.02 28.60
CA ILE A 128 39.88 -14.87 29.68
C ILE A 128 41.05 -15.82 29.44
N ARG A 129 42.26 -15.35 29.73
CA ARG A 129 43.44 -16.21 29.82
C ARG A 129 43.54 -16.73 31.24
N VAL A 130 43.42 -18.05 31.41
CA VAL A 130 43.54 -18.68 32.72
C VAL A 130 44.94 -19.24 32.89
N TYR A 131 45.58 -18.87 34.01
CA TYR A 131 46.95 -19.25 34.33
C TYR A 131 46.98 -20.32 35.41
N ASN A 132 47.91 -21.28 35.25
CA ASN A 132 48.30 -22.25 36.26
C ASN A 132 49.70 -21.90 36.77
N ALA A 133 49.75 -21.12 37.85
CA ALA A 133 50.99 -20.80 38.55
C ALA A 133 51.29 -21.74 39.74
N TYR A 134 50.60 -22.90 39.83
CA TYR A 134 50.65 -23.80 40.99
C TYR A 134 51.58 -25.00 40.78
N SER A 135 51.46 -25.70 39.65
CA SER A 135 52.20 -26.94 39.39
C SER A 135 52.53 -27.14 37.92
N THR A 136 53.45 -28.06 37.64
CA THR A 136 53.76 -28.54 36.28
C THR A 136 52.73 -29.52 35.74
N SER A 137 51.82 -30.02 36.59
CA SER A 137 50.70 -30.86 36.16
C SER A 137 49.55 -30.03 35.58
N PRO A 138 48.87 -30.53 34.54
CA PRO A 138 47.68 -29.88 33.99
C PRO A 138 46.51 -29.92 34.97
N GLN A 139 45.67 -28.89 34.95
CA GLN A 139 44.47 -28.79 35.79
C GLN A 139 43.22 -28.76 34.91
N VAL A 140 42.33 -29.74 35.12
CA VAL A 140 41.04 -29.80 34.46
C VAL A 140 40.04 -28.93 35.22
N LEU A 141 39.31 -28.06 34.52
CA LEU A 141 38.14 -27.35 35.03
C LEU A 141 36.89 -27.86 34.33
N ILE A 142 35.87 -28.17 35.11
CA ILE A 142 34.58 -28.66 34.58
C ILE A 142 33.81 -27.52 33.90
N ALA A 143 32.86 -27.89 33.05
CA ALA A 143 31.90 -26.93 32.53
C ALA A 143 31.19 -26.22 33.70
N ARG A 144 30.87 -24.95 33.51
CA ARG A 144 30.25 -24.06 34.51
C ARG A 144 31.11 -23.75 35.74
N THR A 145 32.44 -23.94 35.65
CA THR A 145 33.38 -23.44 36.68
C THR A 145 33.23 -21.93 36.84
N ARG A 146 33.23 -21.48 38.09
CA ARG A 146 33.00 -20.08 38.50
C ARG A 146 34.29 -19.27 38.41
N PHE A 147 34.22 -18.13 37.74
CA PHE A 147 35.25 -17.09 37.67
C PHE A 147 34.67 -15.79 38.19
N VAL A 148 35.27 -15.19 39.21
CA VAL A 148 34.78 -13.95 39.82
C VAL A 148 35.75 -12.83 39.49
N SER A 149 35.26 -11.78 38.84
CA SER A 149 36.04 -10.59 38.50
C SER A 149 36.45 -9.81 39.75
N ASP A 150 37.37 -8.86 39.63
CA ASP A 150 37.74 -7.95 40.73
C ASP A 150 36.53 -7.15 41.26
N GLY A 151 35.62 -6.75 40.37
CA GLY A 151 34.33 -6.13 40.68
C GLY A 151 33.25 -7.11 41.19
N GLY A 152 33.60 -8.36 41.50
CA GLY A 152 32.69 -9.35 42.08
C GLY A 152 31.69 -9.96 41.09
N LYS A 153 31.83 -9.72 39.77
CA LYS A 153 30.93 -10.25 38.75
C LYS A 153 31.28 -11.70 38.43
N LEU A 154 30.25 -12.53 38.38
CA LEU A 154 30.41 -13.97 38.20
C LEU A 154 30.26 -14.38 36.72
N PHE A 155 31.28 -15.07 36.22
CA PHE A 155 31.34 -15.66 34.89
C PHE A 155 31.56 -17.17 34.99
N ARG A 156 31.14 -17.89 33.94
CA ARG A 156 31.25 -19.34 33.86
C ARG A 156 31.76 -19.78 32.50
N THR A 157 32.62 -20.80 32.50
CA THR A 157 33.01 -21.48 31.25
C THR A 157 31.85 -22.35 30.73
N PRO A 158 31.48 -22.29 29.43
CA PRO A 158 30.44 -23.13 28.86
C PRO A 158 30.90 -24.58 28.70
N THR A 159 32.21 -24.80 28.54
CA THR A 159 32.80 -26.11 28.24
C THR A 159 33.80 -26.54 29.31
N LYS A 160 34.11 -27.85 29.32
CA LYS A 160 35.21 -28.40 30.10
C LYS A 160 36.53 -27.98 29.43
N ILE A 161 37.48 -27.53 30.23
CA ILE A 161 38.79 -27.07 29.76
C ILE A 161 39.91 -27.72 30.58
N THR A 162 41.09 -27.83 29.98
CA THR A 162 42.28 -28.36 30.64
C THR A 162 43.40 -27.34 30.52
N ILE A 163 43.74 -26.70 31.63
CA ILE A 163 44.80 -25.69 31.68
C ILE A 163 46.14 -26.44 31.76
N PRO A 164 47.08 -26.19 30.85
CA PRO A 164 48.40 -26.81 30.93
C PRO A 164 49.12 -26.43 32.23
N GLY A 165 49.99 -27.31 32.71
CA GLY A 165 50.88 -26.98 33.83
C GLY A 165 51.93 -25.95 33.42
N GLY A 166 52.51 -25.28 34.41
CA GLY A 166 53.69 -24.44 34.19
C GLY A 166 54.94 -25.27 33.88
N HIS A 167 56.01 -24.60 33.49
CA HIS A 167 57.31 -25.22 33.27
C HIS A 167 58.43 -24.33 33.83
N TYR A 168 59.62 -24.88 33.98
CA TYR A 168 60.79 -24.13 34.40
C TYR A 168 61.63 -23.77 33.18
N GLU A 169 61.91 -22.48 33.02
CA GLU A 169 62.79 -21.95 31.97
C GLU A 169 63.86 -21.10 32.66
N ASN A 170 65.14 -21.42 32.45
CA ASN A 170 66.28 -20.72 33.07
C ASN A 170 66.17 -20.59 34.61
N GLY A 171 65.67 -21.64 35.28
CA GLY A 171 65.49 -21.66 36.74
C GLY A 171 64.31 -20.81 37.26
N LYS A 172 63.53 -20.18 36.38
CA LYS A 172 62.31 -19.44 36.74
C LYS A 172 61.07 -20.25 36.35
N PHE A 173 60.05 -20.23 37.19
CA PHE A 173 58.79 -20.90 36.91
C PHE A 173 57.92 -20.03 35.99
N VAL A 174 57.59 -20.54 34.81
CA VAL A 174 56.71 -19.91 33.83
C VAL A 174 55.34 -20.58 33.92
N PRO A 175 54.26 -19.84 34.29
CA PRO A 175 52.91 -20.40 34.37
C PRO A 175 52.39 -20.89 33.00
N GLY A 176 51.74 -22.05 33.01
CA GLY A 176 50.97 -22.51 31.85
C GLY A 176 49.71 -21.67 31.71
N TYR A 177 49.24 -21.45 30.48
CA TYR A 177 48.02 -20.68 30.24
C TYR A 177 47.15 -21.29 29.15
N LEU A 178 45.86 -20.98 29.20
CA LEU A 178 44.89 -21.29 28.15
C LEU A 178 43.89 -20.14 28.03
N ASP A 179 43.56 -19.77 26.79
CA ASP A 179 42.50 -18.81 26.50
C ASP A 179 41.14 -19.52 26.47
N VAL A 180 40.19 -19.02 27.25
CA VAL A 180 38.93 -19.68 27.58
C VAL A 180 37.79 -18.70 27.34
N GLN A 181 36.79 -19.12 26.58
CA GLN A 181 35.55 -18.37 26.45
C GLN A 181 34.73 -18.49 27.75
N VAL A 182 34.26 -17.35 28.25
CA VAL A 182 33.40 -17.28 29.43
C VAL A 182 32.13 -16.51 29.13
N LYS A 183 31.09 -16.85 29.88
CA LYS A 183 29.76 -16.24 29.80
C LYS A 183 29.32 -15.80 31.19
N ALA A 184 28.70 -14.64 31.29
CA ALA A 184 28.13 -14.12 32.53
C ALA A 184 27.12 -15.10 33.15
N ASP A 185 27.02 -15.12 34.48
CA ASP A 185 26.03 -15.97 35.15
C ASP A 185 24.60 -15.48 34.92
N GLN A 186 24.40 -14.17 34.90
CA GLN A 186 23.13 -13.50 34.68
C GLN A 186 23.20 -12.57 33.46
N PRO A 187 22.06 -12.32 32.78
CA PRO A 187 21.98 -11.29 31.75
C PRO A 187 22.04 -9.91 32.39
N GLY A 188 22.37 -8.89 31.60
CA GLY A 188 22.41 -7.51 32.06
C GLY A 188 23.63 -6.72 31.58
N LEU A 189 23.48 -5.40 31.54
CA LEU A 189 24.55 -4.47 31.15
C LEU A 189 25.67 -4.45 32.18
N GLU A 190 25.39 -4.77 33.45
CA GLU A 190 26.35 -4.79 34.54
C GLU A 190 27.41 -5.89 34.43
N TYR A 191 27.26 -6.82 33.48
CA TYR A 191 28.25 -7.82 33.15
C TYR A 191 29.15 -7.43 31.96
N ASN A 192 28.90 -6.27 31.33
CA ASN A 192 29.80 -5.67 30.37
C ASN A 192 30.91 -4.94 31.12
N ILE A 193 31.98 -5.67 31.47
CA ILE A 193 33.09 -5.17 32.25
C ILE A 193 34.34 -4.95 31.39
N ASP A 194 35.13 -3.96 31.77
CA ASP A 194 36.46 -3.74 31.22
C ASP A 194 37.44 -4.91 31.52
N PRO A 195 38.62 -4.94 30.88
CA PRO A 195 39.64 -5.93 31.17
C PRO A 195 39.97 -6.04 32.68
N SER A 196 39.59 -7.16 33.27
CA SER A 196 39.69 -7.46 34.70
C SER A 196 40.56 -8.69 34.98
N THR A 197 40.93 -8.85 36.26
CA THR A 197 41.47 -10.10 36.80
C THR A 197 40.33 -10.96 37.36
N PHE A 198 40.47 -12.28 37.32
CA PHE A 198 39.46 -13.22 37.78
C PHE A 198 40.06 -14.23 38.77
N SER A 199 39.32 -14.51 39.83
CA SER A 199 39.61 -15.56 40.80
C SER A 199 38.71 -16.78 40.57
N ILE A 200 39.13 -17.95 41.06
CA ILE A 200 38.33 -19.18 41.01
C ILE A 200 37.89 -19.54 42.43
N PRO A 201 36.67 -19.17 42.87
CA PRO A 201 36.21 -19.42 44.24
C PRO A 201 36.21 -20.89 44.63
N GLY A 202 36.10 -21.81 43.66
CA GLY A 202 36.14 -23.25 43.91
C GLY A 202 37.47 -23.76 44.50
N PHE A 203 38.53 -22.95 44.46
CA PHE A 203 39.82 -23.27 45.09
C PHE A 203 40.03 -22.58 46.45
N ALA A 204 39.07 -21.77 46.91
CA ALA A 204 39.16 -21.07 48.19
C ALA A 204 39.44 -22.06 49.35
N GLY A 205 40.31 -21.65 50.28
CA GLY A 205 40.78 -22.52 51.37
C GLY A 205 41.95 -23.44 51.02
N THR A 206 42.44 -23.41 49.77
CA THR A 206 43.62 -24.17 49.35
C THR A 206 44.71 -23.23 48.79
N ALA A 207 45.96 -23.70 48.77
CA ALA A 207 47.08 -22.97 48.15
C ALA A 207 46.91 -22.72 46.64
N ARG A 208 45.95 -23.41 46.00
CA ARG A 208 45.61 -23.22 44.58
C ARG A 208 44.90 -21.89 44.34
N TYR A 209 44.16 -21.35 45.31
CA TYR A 209 43.38 -20.12 45.13
C TYR A 209 44.22 -18.93 44.70
N THR A 210 45.42 -18.79 45.28
CA THR A 210 46.35 -17.69 44.97
C THR A 210 47.23 -17.97 43.74
N LYS A 211 47.21 -19.21 43.22
CA LYS A 211 48.10 -19.67 42.13
C LYS A 211 47.35 -19.95 40.83
N PHE A 212 46.03 -20.07 40.86
CA PHE A 212 45.18 -20.11 39.67
C PHE A 212 44.39 -18.82 39.57
N TYR A 213 44.57 -18.10 38.46
CA TYR A 213 43.87 -16.84 38.22
C TYR A 213 43.59 -16.68 36.72
N GLY A 214 42.54 -15.93 36.40
CA GLY A 214 42.21 -15.51 35.05
C GLY A 214 42.54 -14.05 34.82
N LYS A 215 42.84 -13.67 33.59
CA LYS A 215 42.96 -12.27 33.18
C LYS A 215 42.31 -12.10 31.81
N SER A 216 41.41 -11.15 31.69
CA SER A 216 40.94 -10.70 30.37
C SER A 216 41.83 -9.58 29.86
N PHE A 217 42.09 -9.57 28.56
CA PHE A 217 42.75 -8.46 27.87
C PHE A 217 41.77 -7.61 27.05
N GLN A 218 40.56 -8.12 26.86
CA GLN A 218 39.45 -7.47 26.16
C GLN A 218 38.26 -7.34 27.11
N ALA A 219 37.41 -6.35 26.87
CA ALA A 219 36.18 -6.17 27.64
C ALA A 219 35.21 -7.34 27.40
N MET A 220 34.43 -7.67 28.43
CA MET A 220 33.28 -8.56 28.31
C MET A 220 32.13 -7.74 27.71
N THR A 221 31.44 -8.29 26.69
CA THR A 221 30.43 -7.53 25.95
C THR A 221 29.21 -8.37 25.59
N GLY A 222 28.13 -7.71 25.18
CA GLY A 222 26.91 -8.36 24.70
C GLY A 222 25.89 -8.72 25.78
N GLY A 223 26.14 -8.35 27.04
CA GLY A 223 25.14 -8.38 28.10
C GLY A 223 24.11 -7.28 27.89
N PHE A 224 22.82 -7.63 27.87
CA PHE A 224 21.72 -6.67 27.89
C PHE A 224 20.49 -7.32 28.55
N SER A 225 19.62 -6.51 29.13
CA SER A 225 18.30 -6.92 29.63
C SER A 225 17.39 -5.71 29.48
N GLU A 226 16.55 -5.73 28.46
CA GLU A 226 15.64 -4.62 28.12
C GLU A 226 14.29 -5.17 27.68
N GLU A 227 13.23 -4.45 28.02
CA GLU A 227 11.89 -4.71 27.53
C GLU A 227 11.75 -4.11 26.12
N VAL A 228 11.45 -4.95 25.14
CA VAL A 228 11.23 -4.53 23.76
C VAL A 228 9.77 -4.76 23.37
N PRO A 229 9.18 -3.88 22.55
CA PRO A 229 7.82 -4.08 22.06
C PRO A 229 7.74 -5.37 21.23
N GLN A 230 6.72 -6.18 21.51
CA GLN A 230 6.41 -7.40 20.78
C GLN A 230 4.94 -7.37 20.37
N VAL A 231 4.70 -7.68 19.10
CA VAL A 231 3.34 -7.83 18.56
C VAL A 231 2.67 -9.01 19.25
N THR A 232 1.52 -8.75 19.89
CA THR A 232 0.70 -9.78 20.52
C THR A 232 -0.30 -10.36 19.54
N GLN A 233 -0.94 -11.49 19.91
CA GLN A 233 -2.01 -12.04 19.08
C GLN A 233 -3.21 -11.08 19.06
N GLU A 234 -3.48 -10.39 20.16
CA GLU A 234 -4.53 -9.39 20.26
C GLU A 234 -4.29 -8.22 19.29
N ASP A 235 -3.05 -7.78 19.10
CA ASP A 235 -2.69 -6.74 18.13
C ASP A 235 -2.99 -7.21 16.69
N LEU A 236 -2.69 -8.48 16.38
CA LEU A 236 -2.99 -9.08 15.07
C LEU A 236 -4.50 -9.20 14.83
N ASP A 237 -5.25 -9.60 15.85
CA ASP A 237 -6.70 -9.76 15.77
C ASP A 237 -7.41 -8.39 15.61
N GLN A 238 -6.85 -7.31 16.18
CA GLN A 238 -7.33 -5.96 15.94
C GLN A 238 -7.03 -5.48 14.52
N ALA A 239 -5.82 -5.76 14.01
CA ALA A 239 -5.44 -5.39 12.65
C ALA A 239 -6.28 -6.11 11.58
N GLN A 240 -6.72 -7.35 11.84
CA GLN A 240 -7.59 -8.11 10.91
C GLN A 240 -9.05 -7.65 10.87
N LYS A 241 -9.53 -6.89 11.85
CA LYS A 241 -10.93 -6.44 11.93
C LYS A 241 -11.24 -5.20 11.08
N ILE A 242 -10.24 -4.64 10.41
CA ILE A 242 -10.35 -3.44 9.57
C ILE A 242 -10.37 -3.87 8.10
#